data_AF-A0A0T9QDU1-F1
#
_entry.id   AF-A0A0T9QDU1-F1
#
_cell.length_a   1.000
_cell.length_b   1.000
_cell.length_c   1.000
_cell.angle_alpha   90.00
_cell.angle_beta   90.00
_cell.angle_gamma   90.00
#
_symmetry.space_group_name_H-M   'P 1'
#
loop_
_entity.id
_entity.type
_entity.pdbx_description
1 polymer ?
#
loop_
_entity_poly.entity_id
_entity_poly.type
_entity_poly.pdbx_seq_one_letter_code
_entity_poly.pdbx_strand_id
1 'polypeptide(L)' 'MYDNSPREVEDLIDHCRALIYAVVVLDQPVAKEILNLVLWQQIDLLYQTYHHATSEPLEAE' A
#
# COMPACT_ATOMS: atom_id res chain seq x y z
N MET A 1 -7.54 16.77 8.33
CA MET A 1 -7.22 16.05 9.57
C MET A 1 -6.28 14.93 9.14
N TYR A 2 -4.97 15.07 9.40
CA TYR A 2 -3.99 14.05 9.01
C TYR A 2 -4.15 12.90 10.00
N ASP A 3 -4.90 11.88 9.59
CA ASP A 3 -5.02 10.66 10.37
C ASP A 3 -3.69 9.93 10.26
N ASN A 4 -2.86 10.11 11.30
CA ASN A 4 -1.58 9.44 11.47
C ASN A 4 -1.75 8.10 12.20
N SER A 5 -2.96 7.52 12.18
CA SER A 5 -3.11 6.13 12.59
C SER A 5 -2.23 5.27 11.67
N PRO A 6 -1.42 4.34 12.22
CA PRO A 6 -0.68 3.40 11.41
C PRO A 6 -1.70 2.68 10.53
N ARG A 7 -1.62 2.87 9.21
CA ARG A 7 -2.55 2.21 8.29
C ARG A 7 -2.47 0.72 8.53
N GLU A 8 -3.62 0.11 8.75
CA GLU A 8 -3.70 -1.33 8.88
C GLU A 8 -3.25 -1.97 7.55
N VAL A 9 -2.68 -3.17 7.65
CA VAL A 9 -2.19 -3.91 6.48
C VAL A 9 -3.30 -4.10 5.45
N GLU A 10 -4.55 -4.28 5.89
CA GLU A 10 -5.71 -4.39 5.00
C GLU A 10 -5.98 -3.11 4.21
N ASP A 11 -5.90 -1.93 4.84
CA ASP A 11 -6.06 -0.64 4.15
C ASP A 11 -4.99 -0.44 3.07
N LEU A 12 -3.76 -0.90 3.32
CA LEU A 12 -2.68 -0.85 2.34
C LEU A 12 -2.94 -1.80 1.16
N ILE A 13 -3.45 -3.00 1.42
CA ILE A 13 -3.82 -3.98 0.37
C ILE A 13 -4.95 -3.43 -0.50
N ASP A 14 -6.01 -2.89 0.11
CA ASP A 14 -7.13 -2.33 -0.63
C ASP A 14 -6.73 -1.10 -1.44
N HIS A 15 -5.82 -0.27 -0.91
CA HIS A 15 -5.25 0.83 -1.68
C HIS A 15 -4.43 0.34 -2.89
N CYS A 16 -3.62 -0.72 -2.73
CA CYS A 16 -2.89 -1.33 -3.85
C CYS A 16 -3.86 -1.86 -4.92
N ARG A 17 -4.96 -2.51 -4.52
CA ARG A 17 -5.99 -3.00 -5.46
C ARG A 17 -6.64 -1.85 -6.23
N ALA A 18 -6.98 -0.75 -5.56
CA ALA A 18 -7.54 0.43 -6.20
C ALA A 18 -6.57 1.06 -7.21
N LEU A 19 -5.28 1.14 -6.88
CA LEU A 19 -4.25 1.63 -7.79
C LEU A 19 -4.09 0.74 -9.03
N ILE A 20 -4.05 -0.58 -8.86
CA ILE A 20 -3.99 -1.53 -9.98
C ILE A 20 -5.20 -1.34 -10.89
N TYR A 21 -6.40 -1.25 -10.32
CA TYR A 21 -7.61 -1.00 -11.10
C TYR A 21 -7.53 0.32 -11.87
N ALA A 22 -7.07 1.40 -11.23
CA ALA A 22 -6.89 2.70 -11.87
C ALA A 22 -5.88 2.64 -13.03
N VAL A 23 -4.75 1.94 -12.87
CA VAL A 23 -3.76 1.73 -13.95
C VAL A 23 -4.36 1.01 -15.15
N VAL A 24 -5.22 0.00 -14.91
CA VAL A 24 -5.87 -0.77 -15.96
C VAL A 24 -6.93 0.06 -16.69
N VAL A 25 -7.72 0.83 -15.95
CA VAL A 25 -8.90 1.55 -16.48
C VAL A 25 -8.56 2.88 -17.14
N LEU A 26 -7.55 3.60 -16.64
CA LEU A 26 -7.15 4.86 -17.24
C LEU A 26 -6.51 4.60 -18.60
N ASP A 27 -6.70 5.48 -19.57
CA ASP A 27 -6.02 5.42 -20.88
C ASP A 27 -4.93 6.48 -21.04
N GLN A 28 -4.80 7.38 -20.06
CA GLN A 28 -3.79 8.42 -20.10
C GLN A 28 -2.41 7.86 -19.73
N PRO A 29 -1.42 7.89 -20.64
CA PRO A 29 -0.12 7.24 -20.43
C PRO A 29 0.66 7.84 -19.25
N VAL A 30 0.64 9.17 -19.12
CA VAL A 30 1.30 9.88 -18.01
C VAL A 30 0.69 9.51 -16.66
N ALA A 31 -0.64 9.35 -16.60
CA ALA A 31 -1.31 8.94 -15.37
C ALA A 31 -0.93 7.51 -14.98
N LYS A 32 -0.76 6.60 -15.96
CA LYS A 32 -0.30 5.23 -15.69
C LYS A 32 1.11 5.20 -15.13
N GLU A 33 2.03 6.00 -15.66
CA GLU A 33 3.40 6.07 -15.14
C GLU A 33 3.42 6.55 -13.68
N ILE A 34 2.66 7.60 -13.37
CA ILE A 34 2.54 8.11 -12.01
C ILE A 34 1.91 7.06 -11.09
N LEU A 35 0.82 6.43 -11.51
CA LEU A 35 0.14 5.42 -10.71
C LEU A 35 0.98 4.16 -10.50
N ASN A 36 1.79 3.77 -11.49
CA ASN A 36 2.75 2.66 -11.33
C ASN A 36 3.83 3.01 -10.31
N LEU A 37 4.33 4.26 -10.30
CA LEU A 37 5.28 4.72 -9.29
C LEU A 37 4.66 4.67 -7.89
N VAL A 38 3.43 5.18 -7.74
CA VAL A 38 2.71 5.17 -6.46
C VAL A 38 2.41 3.73 -6.01
N LEU A 39 2.00 2.85 -6.94
CA LEU A 39 1.76 1.43 -6.64
C LEU A 39 3.04 0.75 -6.13
N TRP A 40 4.19 1.02 -6.76
CA TRP A 40 5.46 0.49 -6.30
C TRP A 40 5.79 0.93 -4.87
N GLN A 41 5.64 2.23 -4.57
CA GLN A 41 5.85 2.75 -3.22
C GLN A 41 4.90 2.11 -2.19
N GLN A 42 3.65 1.89 -2.57
CA GLN A 42 2.66 1.25 -1.70
C GLN A 42 2.97 -0.23 -1.44
N ILE A 43 3.52 -0.95 -2.41
CA ILE A 43 3.98 -2.34 -2.24
C ILE A 43 5.17 -2.41 -1.28
N ASP A 44 6.13 -1.50 -1.40
CA ASP A 44 7.27 -1.44 -0.48
C ASP A 44 6.82 -1.11 0.95
N LEU A 45 5.88 -0.17 1.10
CA LEU A 45 5.29 0.15 2.40
C LEU A 45 4.56 -1.06 2.98
N LEU A 46 3.74 -1.76 2.17
CA LEU A 46 3.06 -2.97 2.59
C LEU A 46 4.04 -4.05 3.05
N TYR A 47 5.14 -4.25 2.30
CA TYR A 47 6.18 -5.20 2.67
C TYR A 47 6.83 -4.84 4.01
N GLN A 48 7.16 -3.56 4.22
CA GLN A 48 7.75 -3.08 5.48
C GLN A 48 6.78 -3.24 6.66
N THR A 49 5.51 -2.84 6.50
CA THR A 49 4.48 -2.97 7.53
C THR A 49 4.24 -4.43 7.88
N TYR A 50 4.14 -5.32 6.88
CA TYR A 50 3.99 -6.75 7.10
C TYR A 50 5.19 -7.36 7.82
N HIS A 51 6.41 -6.99 7.41
CA HIS A 51 7.63 -7.47 8.05
C HIS A 51 7.73 -6.96 9.49
N HIS A 52 7.36 -5.70 9.77
CA HIS A 52 7.35 -5.16 11.12
C HIS A 52 6.35 -5.90 12.01
N ALA A 53 5.11 -6.07 11.55
CA ALA A 53 4.05 -6.79 12.27
C ALA A 53 4.41 -8.26 12.54
N THR A 54 5.18 -8.90 11.64
CA THR A 54 5.65 -10.28 11.81
C THR A 54 6.92 -10.38 12.66
N SER A 55 7.69 -9.30 12.78
CA SER A 55 8.95 -9.24 13.54
C SER A 55 8.75 -8.80 14.99
N GLU A 56 7.58 -8.27 15.35
CA GLU A 56 7.20 -8.07 16.74
C GLU A 56 7.05 -9.46 17.39
N PRO A 57 7.89 -9.80 18.39
CA PRO A 57 7.71 -11.04 19.12
C PRO A 57 6.35 -10.96 19.81
N LEU A 58 5.52 -11.98 19.61
CA LEU A 58 4.33 -12.23 20.42
C LEU A 58 4.78 -12.17 21.88
N GLU A 59 4.52 -11.05 22.57
CA GLU A 59 4.60 -11.00 24.02
C GLU A 59 3.57 -12.01 24.51
N ALA A 60 4.08 -13.20 24.89
CA ALA A 60 3.31 -14.27 25.46
C ALA A 60 2.68 -13.77 26.76
N GLU A 61 1.36 -13.89 26.81
CA GLU A 61 0.45 -13.64 27.94
C GLU A 61 0.92 -14.28 29.27
#